data_AF-A0A943M2V6-F1
#
_entry.id   AF-A0A943M2V6-F1
#
_cell.length_a   1.000
_cell.length_b   1.000
_cell.length_c   1.000
_cell.angle_alpha   90.00
_cell.angle_beta   90.00
_cell.angle_gamma   90.00
#
_symmetry.space_group_name_H-M   'P 1'
#
loop_
_entity.id
_entity.type
_entity.pdbx_description
1 polymer ?
#
loop_
_entity_poly.entity_id
_entity_poly.type
_entity_poly.pdbx_seq_one_letter_code
_entity_poly.pdbx_strand_id
1 'polypeptide(L)' 'MMVRCPLIDKDIDEFDCFETGTVAEGLAAIRSSVGIEEIKRTENFRIRCLACENHIM' A
#
# COMPACT_ATOMS: atom_id res chain seq x y z
N MET A 1 -3.47 14.55 2.31
CA MET A 1 -3.10 14.33 3.73
C MET A 1 -1.95 13.31 3.77
N MET A 2 -1.18 13.24 4.84
CA MET A 2 -0.18 12.17 5.04
C MET A 2 -0.76 11.10 5.98
N VAL A 3 -0.59 9.83 5.64
CA VAL A 3 -1.03 8.67 6.41
C VAL A 3 0.20 7.87 6.83
N ARG A 4 0.28 7.50 8.11
CA ARG A 4 1.33 6.61 8.60
C ARG A 4 1.01 5.17 8.14
N CYS A 5 1.82 4.63 7.24
CA CYS A 5 1.71 3.24 6.80
C CYS A 5 2.50 2.33 7.74
N PRO A 6 1.84 1.45 8.51
CA PRO A 6 2.51 0.55 9.46
C PRO A 6 3.25 -0.60 8.78
N LEU A 7 2.96 -0.87 7.49
CA LEU A 7 3.59 -1.96 6.75
C LEU A 7 5.04 -1.64 6.36
N ILE A 8 5.31 -0.37 6.08
CA ILE A 8 6.65 0.15 5.75
C ILE A 8 7.23 1.09 6.79
N ASP A 9 6.49 1.32 7.88
CA ASP A 9 6.83 2.24 8.96
C ASP A 9 7.26 3.63 8.44
N LYS A 10 6.45 4.20 7.55
CA LYS A 10 6.67 5.53 6.96
C LYS A 10 5.37 6.28 6.78
N ASP A 11 5.46 7.60 6.82
CA ASP A 11 4.39 8.49 6.38
C ASP A 11 4.39 8.57 4.86
N ILE A 12 3.26 8.23 4.26
CA ILE A 12 3.02 8.28 2.82
C ILE A 12 1.85 9.23 2.54
N ASP A 13 1.74 9.74 1.33
CA ASP A 13 0.55 10.51 0.98
C ASP A 13 -0.67 9.60 0.74
N GLU A 14 -1.87 10.21 0.72
CA GLU A 14 -3.12 9.49 0.47
C GLU A 14 -3.16 8.79 -0.90
N PHE A 15 -2.46 9.32 -1.90
CA PHE A 15 -2.42 8.75 -3.24
C PHE A 15 -1.59 7.47 -3.25
N ASP A 16 -0.40 7.49 -2.65
CA ASP A 16 0.45 6.33 -2.43
C ASP A 16 -0.28 5.25 -1.61
N CYS A 17 -1.04 5.66 -0.58
CA CYS A 17 -1.85 4.75 0.22
C CYS A 17 -2.95 4.09 -0.62
N PHE A 18 -3.65 4.87 -1.44
CA PHE A 18 -4.68 4.38 -2.36
C PHE A 18 -4.11 3.42 -3.42
N GLU A 19 -3.00 3.76 -4.06
CA GLU A 19 -2.33 2.87 -5.02
C GLU A 19 -1.90 1.55 -4.38
N THR A 20 -1.33 1.62 -3.17
CA THR A 20 -0.94 0.42 -2.40
C THR A 20 -2.16 -0.44 -2.05
N GLY A 21 -3.27 0.19 -1.65
CA GLY A 21 -4.53 -0.48 -1.35
C GLY A 21 -5.12 -1.21 -2.57
N THR A 22 -5.21 -0.52 -3.72
CA THR A 22 -5.71 -1.12 -4.97
C THR A 22 -4.82 -2.27 -5.46
N VAL A 23 -3.50 -2.21 -5.25
CA VAL A 23 -2.59 -3.33 -5.52
C VAL A 23 -2.92 -4.52 -4.61
N ALA A 24 -3.10 -4.29 -3.30
CA ALA A 24 -3.45 -5.34 -2.36
C ALA A 24 -4.79 -6.01 -2.72
N GLU A 25 -5.75 -5.22 -3.21
CA GLU A 25 -7.04 -5.72 -3.67
C GLU A 25 -6.97 -6.43 -5.04
N GLY A 26 -5.91 -6.16 -5.81
CA GLY A 26 -5.71 -6.73 -7.16
C GLY A 26 -6.38 -5.93 -8.27
N LEU A 27 -6.71 -4.66 -8.02
CA LEU A 27 -7.39 -3.75 -8.93
C LEU A 27 -6.45 -2.83 -9.73
N ALA A 28 -5.15 -2.83 -9.40
CA ALA A 28 -4.20 -1.83 -9.90
C ALA A 28 -3.72 -2.05 -11.35
N ALA A 29 -3.76 -0.98 -12.17
CA ALA A 29 -3.02 -0.84 -13.43
C ALA A 29 -1.67 -0.18 -13.14
N ILE A 30 -0.57 -0.93 -13.21
CA ILE A 30 0.76 -0.52 -12.70
C ILE A 30 1.33 0.66 -13.52
N ARG A 31 1.37 1.85 -12.92
CA ARG A 31 2.18 3.01 -13.35
C ARG A 31 2.70 3.81 -12.16
N SER A 32 3.26 3.17 -11.13
CA SER A 32 3.83 3.93 -10.01
C SER A 32 5.01 3.22 -9.35
N SER A 33 5.76 4.06 -8.63
CA SER A 33 7.19 4.10 -8.43
C SER A 33 7.81 2.95 -7.61
N VAL A 34 9.14 2.87 -7.70
CA VAL A 34 10.06 1.81 -7.21
C VAL A 34 9.78 1.33 -5.78
N GLY A 35 9.16 2.14 -4.91
CA GLY A 35 8.82 1.76 -3.53
C GLY A 35 7.69 0.74 -3.38
N ILE A 36 6.66 0.78 -4.24
CA ILE A 36 5.51 -0.15 -4.13
C ILE A 36 5.91 -1.58 -4.52
N GLU A 37 6.85 -1.72 -5.46
CA GLU A 37 7.35 -3.04 -5.90
C GLU A 37 8.13 -3.77 -4.79
N GLU A 38 8.91 -3.05 -3.98
CA GLU A 38 9.58 -3.64 -2.80
C GLU A 38 8.58 -4.06 -1.73
N ILE A 39 7.51 -3.28 -1.55
CA ILE A 39 6.43 -3.57 -0.62
C ILE A 39 5.69 -4.85 -1.00
N LYS A 40 5.33 -5.01 -2.29
CA LYS A 40 4.67 -6.22 -2.82
C LYS A 40 5.49 -7.50 -2.64
N ARG A 41 6.81 -7.39 -2.54
CA ARG A 41 7.71 -8.53 -2.28
C ARG A 41 7.70 -8.99 -0.82
N THR A 42 7.10 -8.21 0.08
CA THR A 42 6.90 -8.63 1.46
C THR A 42 5.94 -9.82 1.49
N GLU A 43 6.37 -10.93 2.09
CA GLU A 43 5.50 -12.08 2.31
C GLU A 43 4.27 -11.64 3.12
N ASN A 44 3.07 -12.03 2.68
CA ASN A 44 1.79 -11.61 3.26
C ASN A 44 1.44 -10.13 3.09
N PHE A 45 2.07 -9.38 2.18
CA PHE A 45 1.73 -7.98 1.89
C PHE A 45 0.21 -7.76 1.78
N ARG A 46 -0.46 -8.56 0.94
CA ARG A 46 -1.91 -8.47 0.73
C ARG A 46 -2.71 -8.64 2.01
N ILE A 47 -2.39 -9.67 2.81
CA ILE A 47 -3.09 -9.95 4.07
C ILE A 47 -2.88 -8.81 5.06
N ARG A 48 -1.64 -8.33 5.20
CA ARG A 48 -1.28 -7.25 6.13
C ARG A 48 -1.84 -5.89 5.72
N CYS A 49 -1.85 -5.58 4.43
CA CYS A 49 -2.43 -4.34 3.89
C CYS A 49 -3.94 -4.30 4.11
N LEU A 50 -4.66 -5.37 3.74
CA LEU A 50 -6.11 -5.46 3.92
C LEU A 50 -6.55 -5.48 5.40
N ALA A 51 -5.65 -5.87 6.32
CA ALA A 51 -5.89 -5.82 7.76
C ALA A 51 -5.54 -4.45 8.39
N CYS A 52 -4.98 -3.52 7.63
CA CYS A 52 -4.60 -2.20 8.13
C CYS A 52 -5.84 -1.33 8.38
N GLU A 53 -5.92 -0.67 9.54
CA GLU A 53 -7.01 0.26 9.87
C GLU A 53 -7.05 1.50 8.93
N ASN A 54 -5.90 1.84 8.36
CA ASN A 54 -5.75 2.92 7.40
C ASN A 54 -5.90 2.45 5.94
N HIS A 55 -6.28 1.19 5.70
CA HIS A 55 -6.56 0.72 4.34
C HIS A 55 -7.78 1.46 3.78
N ILE A 56 -7.55 2.28 2.75
CA ILE A 56 -8.58 3.07 2.09
C ILE A 56 -9.16 2.22 0.94
N MET A 57 -10.46 1.89 1.02
CA MET A 57 -11.24 1.21 -0.03
C MET A 57 -11.75 2.19 -1.09
#